data_AF-A0A919SM39-F1
#
_entry.id   AF-A0A919SM39-F1
#
_cell.length_a   1.000
_cell.length_b   1.000
_cell.length_c   1.000
_cell.angle_alpha   90.00
_cell.angle_beta   90.00
_cell.angle_gamma   90.00
#
_symmetry.space_group_name_H-M   'P 1'
#
loop_
_entity.id
_entity.type
_entity.pdbx_description
1 polymer ?
#
loop_
_entity_poly.entity_id
_entity_poly.type
_entity_poly.pdbx_seq_one_letter_code
_entity_poly.pdbx_strand_id
1 'polypeptide(L)'
;MARRGRNGEADDGSPRGGRAGRDQGGGSASIAAAQETVAAEAHLGRPGGAGGAGSSDQPATLASAGPDTGSAQSFVDNITGDPRSVAGRSAQDIADQFTAAGYPATVEQSRKRGTSGNAVQVRIQDHPEITNIQVHPGGGRHTPEGSPYWKISTNTAGKTWVIPGNFRGADELGGNVIRYDE
;
A
#
# COMPACT_ATOMS: atom_id res chain seq x y z
N MET A 1 11.48 -85.49 -18.66
CA MET A 1 12.73 -84.91 -19.18
C MET A 1 12.66 -83.38 -19.06
N ALA A 2 13.74 -82.74 -18.55
CA ALA A 2 14.08 -81.30 -18.48
C ALA A 2 13.02 -80.31 -17.88
N ARG A 3 13.20 -79.60 -16.74
CA ARG A 3 14.22 -78.67 -16.18
C ARG A 3 14.26 -77.23 -16.76
N ARG A 4 14.00 -76.27 -15.85
CA ARG A 4 14.53 -74.87 -15.69
C ARG A 4 13.99 -73.80 -16.65
N GLY A 5 13.75 -72.55 -16.28
CA GLY A 5 13.91 -71.69 -15.07
C GLY A 5 13.33 -70.29 -15.41
N ARG A 6 13.32 -69.20 -14.62
CA ARG A 6 13.88 -68.82 -13.31
C ARG A 6 13.35 -67.38 -12.94
N ASN A 7 13.11 -67.14 -11.63
CA ASN A 7 13.35 -65.91 -10.81
C ASN A 7 12.61 -64.58 -11.08
N GLY A 8 12.25 -63.74 -10.10
CA GLY A 8 12.52 -63.65 -8.64
C GLY A 8 11.54 -62.64 -7.98
N GLU A 9 11.13 -62.84 -6.71
CA GLU A 9 11.70 -62.22 -5.47
C GLU A 9 11.07 -60.82 -5.22
N ALA A 10 10.10 -60.56 -4.31
CA ALA A 10 9.90 -60.81 -2.87
C ALA A 10 10.53 -59.76 -1.92
N ASP A 11 9.87 -59.60 -0.76
CA ASP A 11 10.08 -58.73 0.41
C ASP A 11 9.58 -57.26 0.34
N ASP A 12 8.70 -56.73 1.20
CA ASP A 12 8.25 -56.94 2.61
C ASP A 12 8.75 -55.84 3.56
N GLY A 13 7.81 -55.35 4.38
CA GLY A 13 8.07 -54.76 5.70
C GLY A 13 8.39 -53.26 5.76
N SER A 14 7.88 -52.44 6.67
CA SER A 14 7.05 -52.60 7.87
C SER A 14 6.56 -51.19 8.33
N PRO A 15 6.14 -50.90 9.59
CA PRO A 15 4.74 -50.92 10.01
C PRO A 15 4.27 -49.65 10.80
N ARG A 16 3.07 -49.78 11.37
CA ARG A 16 2.24 -48.84 12.14
C ARG A 16 2.71 -48.55 13.58
N GLY A 17 2.26 -47.40 14.11
CA GLY A 17 2.03 -47.10 15.53
C GLY A 17 2.42 -45.65 15.87
N GLY A 18 1.71 -44.81 16.62
CA GLY A 18 0.48 -44.88 17.39
C GLY A 18 0.39 -43.62 18.29
N ARG A 19 -0.79 -42.97 18.31
CA ARG A 19 -1.42 -42.07 19.32
C ARG A 19 -0.56 -41.19 20.26
N ALA A 20 -0.91 -39.90 20.35
CA ALA A 20 -1.67 -39.25 21.45
C ALA A 20 -1.36 -37.74 21.55
N GLY A 21 -2.32 -36.91 21.98
CA GLY A 21 -2.04 -35.58 22.54
C GLY A 21 -2.82 -34.40 21.96
N ARG A 22 -4.10 -34.29 22.35
CA ARG A 22 -4.82 -33.02 22.53
C ARG A 22 -4.26 -32.39 23.81
N ASP A 23 -3.85 -31.12 23.80
CA ASP A 23 -4.16 -30.09 24.81
C ASP A 23 -3.46 -28.73 24.56
N GLN A 24 -4.18 -27.64 24.86
CA GLN A 24 -3.79 -26.26 25.21
C GLN A 24 -2.75 -25.52 24.33
N GLY A 25 -3.04 -24.36 23.73
CA GLY A 25 -3.62 -23.17 24.37
C GLY A 25 -2.49 -22.14 24.57
N GLY A 26 -2.48 -21.05 23.83
CA GLY A 26 -1.53 -19.96 24.09
C GLY A 26 -1.35 -18.96 22.94
N GLY A 27 -1.92 -17.78 23.10
CA GLY A 27 -1.29 -16.55 22.63
C GLY A 27 -1.79 -15.95 21.32
N SER A 28 -3.04 -15.50 21.29
CA SER A 28 -3.35 -14.23 20.64
C SER A 28 -2.56 -13.14 21.36
N ALA A 29 -1.45 -12.70 20.76
CA ALA A 29 -0.73 -11.49 21.16
C ALA A 29 -0.38 -10.72 19.89
N SER A 30 -1.26 -9.79 19.57
CA SER A 30 -0.94 -8.43 19.15
C SER A 30 0.46 -8.20 18.58
N ILE A 31 0.60 -8.26 17.27
CA ILE A 31 1.65 -7.46 16.59
C ILE A 31 1.01 -6.12 16.22
N ALA A 32 0.68 -5.37 17.27
CA ALA A 32 0.40 -3.95 17.22
C ALA A 32 1.62 -3.29 17.89
N ALA A 33 2.70 -3.12 17.13
CA ALA A 33 3.84 -2.27 17.49
C ALA A 33 4.88 -2.27 16.35
N ALA A 34 4.69 -1.39 15.37
CA ALA A 34 5.77 -0.77 14.58
C ALA A 34 5.17 0.33 13.70
N GLN A 35 4.53 1.32 14.33
CA GLN A 35 4.30 2.64 13.75
C GLN A 35 4.82 3.64 14.76
N GLU A 36 6.10 3.99 14.67
CA GLU A 36 6.59 5.30 15.12
C GLU A 36 8.02 5.52 14.62
N THR A 37 8.36 6.80 14.40
CA THR A 37 9.65 7.36 13.93
C THR A 37 9.81 7.28 12.41
N VAL A 38 9.92 8.36 11.62
CA VAL A 38 10.44 9.71 11.86
C VAL A 38 9.72 10.70 10.92
N ALA A 39 8.97 11.65 11.47
CA ALA A 39 8.56 12.86 10.75
C ALA A 39 8.44 14.01 11.76
N ALA A 40 9.59 14.55 12.18
CA ALA A 40 9.63 15.77 12.96
C ALA A 40 11.00 16.44 12.85
N GLU A 41 11.30 17.08 11.72
CA GLU A 41 12.25 18.20 11.68
C GLU A 41 11.75 19.24 10.65
N ALA A 42 10.71 19.98 11.05
CA ALA A 42 10.38 21.26 10.42
C ALA A 42 10.76 22.38 11.40
N HIS A 43 11.68 23.22 10.92
CA HIS A 43 12.18 24.43 11.55
C HIS A 43 11.10 25.25 12.25
N LEU A 44 11.25 25.44 13.57
CA LEU A 44 10.60 26.53 14.29
C LEU A 44 11.63 27.62 14.59
N GLY A 45 11.55 28.67 13.77
CA GLY A 45 12.18 29.95 14.03
C GLY A 45 11.64 30.58 15.32
N ARG A 46 12.53 31.26 16.03
CA ARG A 46 12.27 32.01 17.26
C ARG A 46 11.68 33.40 16.93
N PRO A 47 10.65 33.88 17.67
CA PRO A 47 9.97 35.14 17.39
C PRO A 47 10.60 36.33 18.13
N GLY A 48 10.50 37.52 17.54
CA GLY A 48 10.69 38.78 18.24
C GLY A 48 10.44 40.00 17.35
N GLY A 49 9.46 40.83 17.71
CA GLY A 49 9.49 42.25 17.37
C GLY A 49 8.29 42.82 16.62
N ALA A 50 7.24 43.16 17.37
CA ALA A 50 6.46 44.40 17.34
C ALA A 50 6.09 45.10 16.01
N GLY A 51 4.77 45.31 15.85
CA GLY A 51 4.22 46.61 15.45
C GLY A 51 3.44 46.63 14.14
N GLY A 52 2.23 47.21 14.18
CA GLY A 52 1.56 47.72 12.98
C GLY A 52 0.07 47.44 12.91
N ALA A 53 -0.72 48.44 13.23
CA ALA A 53 -2.19 48.46 13.22
C ALA A 53 -2.80 48.31 11.82
N GLY A 54 -4.05 47.84 11.75
CA GLY A 54 -4.86 47.91 10.54
C GLY A 54 -6.20 47.18 10.68
N SER A 55 -7.20 47.89 11.19
CA SER A 55 -8.59 47.46 11.29
C SER A 55 -9.24 47.15 9.93
N SER A 56 -10.00 46.06 9.87
CA SER A 56 -11.36 46.08 9.31
C SER A 56 -12.07 44.78 9.64
N ASP A 57 -12.96 44.88 10.62
CA ASP A 57 -14.21 44.15 10.83
C ASP A 57 -14.55 43.11 9.74
N GLN A 58 -14.44 41.82 10.09
CA GLN A 58 -15.39 40.80 9.63
C GLN A 58 -15.70 39.85 10.79
N PRO A 59 -16.99 39.55 11.05
CA PRO A 59 -17.40 38.70 12.16
C PRO A 59 -16.96 37.25 11.91
N ALA A 60 -16.40 36.64 12.94
CA ALA A 60 -16.08 35.22 13.00
C ALA A 60 -17.35 34.39 12.76
N THR A 61 -17.56 33.92 11.53
CA THR A 61 -18.45 32.79 11.29
C THR A 61 -17.67 31.52 11.65
N LEU A 62 -17.88 31.05 12.88
CA LEU A 62 -17.65 29.67 13.27
C LEU A 62 -18.60 28.78 12.43
N ALA A 63 -18.24 28.55 11.18
CA ALA A 63 -18.81 27.47 10.40
C ALA A 63 -18.03 26.22 10.77
N SER A 64 -18.74 25.26 11.36
CA SER A 64 -18.27 23.89 11.56
C SER A 64 -17.69 23.38 10.24
N ALA A 65 -16.37 23.41 10.11
CA ALA A 65 -15.68 22.77 9.02
C ALA A 65 -15.91 21.27 9.22
N GLY A 66 -16.89 20.72 8.50
CA GLY A 66 -16.84 19.32 8.13
C GLY A 66 -15.48 19.02 7.49
N PRO A 67 -15.08 17.75 7.40
CA PRO A 67 -13.76 17.35 6.88
C PRO A 67 -13.45 18.15 5.62
N ASP A 68 -12.29 18.80 5.57
CA ASP A 68 -11.88 19.79 4.57
C ASP A 68 -11.98 19.23 3.14
N THR A 69 -13.20 19.22 2.62
CA THR A 69 -13.58 18.49 1.41
C THR A 69 -12.77 19.06 0.26
N GLY A 70 -12.73 20.39 0.10
CA GLY A 70 -11.94 21.06 -0.94
C GLY A 70 -10.45 20.67 -1.00
N SER A 71 -9.82 20.30 0.12
CA SER A 71 -8.44 19.79 0.12
C SER A 71 -8.33 18.35 -0.38
N ALA A 72 -9.33 17.53 -0.08
CA ALA A 72 -9.44 16.14 -0.53
C ALA A 72 -9.76 16.03 -2.03
N GLN A 73 -10.72 16.82 -2.57
CA GLN A 73 -10.94 16.88 -4.02
C GLN A 73 -9.66 17.31 -4.75
N SER A 74 -8.99 18.37 -4.26
CA SER A 74 -7.73 18.83 -4.87
C SER A 74 -6.67 17.73 -4.89
N PHE A 75 -6.56 16.92 -3.82
CA PHE A 75 -5.67 15.77 -3.81
C PHE A 75 -6.05 14.73 -4.86
N VAL A 76 -7.33 14.35 -4.95
CA VAL A 76 -7.82 13.37 -5.93
C VAL A 76 -7.58 13.84 -7.37
N ASP A 77 -7.88 15.10 -7.68
CA ASP A 77 -7.63 15.72 -8.99
C ASP A 77 -6.13 15.77 -9.31
N ASN A 78 -5.29 15.99 -8.31
CA ASN A 78 -3.84 15.96 -8.49
C ASN A 78 -3.32 14.58 -8.86
N ILE A 79 -3.97 13.47 -8.48
CA ILE A 79 -3.49 12.12 -8.85
C ILE A 79 -3.60 11.89 -10.37
N THR A 80 -4.62 12.45 -11.03
CA THR A 80 -4.79 12.31 -12.48
C THR A 80 -3.85 13.25 -13.25
N GLY A 81 -3.65 14.47 -12.77
CA GLY A 81 -2.77 15.46 -13.40
C GLY A 81 -1.27 15.27 -13.09
N ASP A 82 -0.94 14.99 -11.83
CA ASP A 82 0.40 14.68 -11.33
C ASP A 82 0.37 13.42 -10.45
N PRO A 83 0.49 12.23 -11.07
CA PRO A 83 0.47 10.97 -10.33
C PRO A 83 1.55 10.85 -9.25
N ARG A 84 2.62 11.69 -9.27
CA ARG A 84 3.65 11.70 -8.22
C ARG A 84 3.08 12.10 -6.86
N SER A 85 1.94 12.80 -6.83
CA SER A 85 1.26 13.24 -5.60
C SER A 85 0.91 12.09 -4.63
N VAL A 86 0.82 10.84 -5.10
CA VAL A 86 0.62 9.67 -4.23
C VAL A 86 1.88 9.21 -3.50
N ALA A 87 3.07 9.68 -3.91
CA ALA A 87 4.31 9.27 -3.29
C ALA A 87 4.37 9.72 -1.82
N GLY A 88 4.78 8.81 -0.94
CA GLY A 88 4.78 9.00 0.51
C GLY A 88 3.41 8.78 1.19
N ARG A 89 2.33 8.57 0.43
CA ARG A 89 0.98 8.37 0.97
C ARG A 89 0.73 6.89 1.28
N SER A 90 0.12 6.65 2.45
CA SER A 90 -0.30 5.31 2.85
C SER A 90 -1.61 4.91 2.15
N ALA A 91 -1.91 3.62 2.07
CA ALA A 91 -3.17 3.15 1.49
C ALA A 91 -4.40 3.68 2.26
N GLN A 92 -4.29 3.80 3.59
CA GLN A 92 -5.36 4.34 4.42
C GLN A 92 -5.57 5.83 4.15
N ASP A 93 -4.49 6.62 4.15
CA ASP A 93 -4.55 8.06 3.86
C ASP A 93 -5.15 8.30 2.47
N ILE A 94 -4.75 7.54 1.45
CA ILE A 94 -5.34 7.62 0.12
C ILE A 94 -6.85 7.33 0.17
N ALA A 95 -7.28 6.24 0.81
CA ALA A 95 -8.70 5.89 0.91
C ALA A 95 -9.52 6.95 1.66
N ASP A 96 -8.96 7.54 2.70
CA ASP A 96 -9.60 8.59 3.49
C ASP A 96 -9.77 9.86 2.63
N GLN A 97 -8.77 10.24 1.83
CA GLN A 97 -8.88 11.36 0.89
C GLN A 97 -9.94 11.12 -0.19
N PHE A 98 -10.00 9.92 -0.78
CA PHE A 98 -11.06 9.60 -1.75
C PHE A 98 -12.45 9.64 -1.10
N THR A 99 -12.59 9.09 0.11
CA THR A 99 -13.85 9.09 0.86
C THR A 99 -14.28 10.50 1.23
N ALA A 100 -13.35 11.34 1.70
CA ALA A 100 -13.59 12.75 2.00
C ALA A 100 -13.95 13.56 0.74
N ALA A 101 -13.42 13.18 -0.43
CA ALA A 101 -13.78 13.76 -1.72
C ALA A 101 -15.14 13.25 -2.28
N GLY A 102 -15.82 12.36 -1.56
CA GLY A 102 -17.13 11.82 -1.94
C GLY A 102 -17.08 10.55 -2.79
N TYR A 103 -15.91 9.93 -2.95
CA TYR A 103 -15.73 8.66 -3.66
C TYR A 103 -15.56 7.52 -2.66
N PRO A 104 -16.51 6.58 -2.55
CA PRO A 104 -16.37 5.47 -1.62
C PRO A 104 -15.10 4.65 -1.92
N ALA A 105 -14.20 4.55 -0.95
CA ALA A 105 -12.95 3.81 -1.09
C ALA A 105 -12.79 2.74 -0.01
N THR A 106 -12.23 1.59 -0.38
CA THR A 106 -11.95 0.49 0.56
C THR A 106 -10.49 0.06 0.48
N VAL A 107 -9.90 -0.20 1.65
CA VAL A 107 -8.53 -0.69 1.80
C VAL A 107 -8.55 -2.20 1.97
N GLU A 108 -7.81 -2.92 1.12
CA GLU A 108 -7.70 -4.36 1.17
C GLU A 108 -6.24 -4.80 1.09
N GLN A 109 -5.83 -5.69 2.00
CA GLN A 109 -4.52 -6.31 1.91
C GLN A 109 -4.49 -7.29 0.72
N SER A 110 -3.50 -7.16 -0.15
CA SER A 110 -3.32 -8.08 -1.27
C SER A 110 -2.87 -9.44 -0.74
N ARG A 111 -3.73 -10.45 -0.83
CA ARG A 111 -3.39 -11.85 -0.48
C ARG A 111 -2.62 -12.58 -1.60
N LYS A 112 -2.22 -11.86 -2.66
CA LYS A 112 -1.64 -12.46 -3.86
C LYS A 112 -0.18 -12.85 -3.62
N ARG A 113 0.05 -14.14 -3.50
CA ARG A 113 1.37 -14.78 -3.39
C ARG A 113 2.19 -14.45 -4.66
N GLY A 114 3.36 -13.82 -4.50
CA GLY A 114 4.29 -13.52 -5.60
C GLY A 114 4.47 -12.03 -5.98
N THR A 115 3.67 -11.10 -5.45
CA THR A 115 3.81 -9.64 -5.64
C THR A 115 4.17 -8.97 -4.33
N SER A 116 5.46 -8.75 -4.05
CA SER A 116 6.02 -8.14 -2.81
C SER A 116 5.40 -8.56 -1.45
N GLY A 117 4.54 -9.59 -1.39
CA GLY A 117 3.79 -10.09 -0.23
C GLY A 117 2.82 -9.12 0.46
N ASN A 118 3.13 -7.82 0.41
CA ASN A 118 2.70 -6.81 1.37
C ASN A 118 2.00 -5.62 0.69
N ALA A 119 1.59 -5.79 -0.57
CA ALA A 119 0.87 -4.74 -1.28
C ALA A 119 -0.51 -4.50 -0.62
N VAL A 120 -0.88 -3.24 -0.45
CA VAL A 120 -2.21 -2.84 0.03
C VAL A 120 -2.93 -2.15 -1.11
N GLN A 121 -4.15 -2.58 -1.40
CA GLN A 121 -4.98 -2.06 -2.48
C GLN A 121 -6.01 -1.10 -1.92
N VAL A 122 -6.23 -0.01 -2.62
CA VAL A 122 -7.30 0.96 -2.40
C VAL A 122 -8.24 0.83 -3.60
N ARG A 123 -9.42 0.27 -3.40
CA ARG A 123 -10.46 0.21 -4.42
C ARG A 123 -11.32 1.43 -4.32
N ILE A 124 -11.47 2.15 -5.43
CA ILE A 124 -12.23 3.39 -5.49
C ILE A 124 -13.46 3.13 -6.34
N GLN A 125 -14.63 3.47 -5.79
CA GLN A 125 -15.92 3.34 -6.45
C GLN A 125 -16.38 4.71 -6.96
N ASP A 126 -17.10 4.69 -8.07
CA ASP A 126 -17.77 5.87 -8.67
C ASP A 126 -16.86 7.04 -9.06
N HIS A 127 -15.53 6.84 -9.10
CA HIS A 127 -14.59 7.81 -9.64
C HIS A 127 -14.46 7.64 -11.17
N PRO A 128 -14.51 8.72 -11.97
CA PRO A 128 -14.57 8.63 -13.43
C PRO A 128 -13.31 8.00 -14.05
N GLU A 129 -12.14 8.30 -13.50
CA GLU A 129 -10.86 7.89 -14.09
C GLU A 129 -10.16 6.78 -13.31
N ILE A 130 -9.91 6.97 -12.02
CA ILE A 130 -9.18 6.04 -11.15
C ILE A 130 -10.10 4.97 -10.58
N THR A 131 -9.72 3.70 -10.68
CA THR A 131 -10.48 2.58 -10.10
C THR A 131 -9.76 1.88 -8.96
N ASN A 132 -8.43 1.88 -8.97
CA ASN A 132 -7.67 1.16 -7.97
C ASN A 132 -6.26 1.71 -7.83
N ILE A 133 -5.79 1.90 -6.60
CA ILE A 133 -4.40 2.25 -6.30
C ILE A 133 -3.78 1.13 -5.46
N GLN A 134 -2.59 0.65 -5.83
CA GLN A 134 -1.85 -0.32 -5.04
C GLN A 134 -0.62 0.35 -4.44
N VAL A 135 -0.51 0.30 -3.13
CA VAL A 135 0.64 0.78 -2.36
C VAL A 135 1.53 -0.40 -2.04
N HIS A 136 2.78 -0.33 -2.46
CA HIS A 136 3.78 -1.34 -2.16
C HIS A 136 4.82 -0.72 -1.22
N PRO A 137 5.10 -1.31 -0.04
CA PRO A 137 6.11 -0.80 0.90
C PRO A 137 7.55 -0.99 0.40
N GLY A 138 7.72 -1.62 -0.76
CA GLY A 138 9.01 -2.01 -1.32
C GLY A 138 9.44 -3.43 -0.95
N GLY A 139 10.68 -3.76 -1.30
CA GLY A 139 11.26 -5.08 -1.12
C GLY A 139 10.97 -6.07 -2.25
N GLY A 140 11.58 -7.25 -2.15
CA GLY A 140 11.42 -8.33 -3.12
C GLY A 140 12.27 -8.12 -4.39
N ARG A 141 11.67 -8.32 -5.57
CA ARG A 141 12.39 -8.37 -6.85
C ARG A 141 12.61 -7.00 -7.50
N HIS A 142 11.73 -6.05 -7.24
CA HIS A 142 11.67 -4.79 -7.97
C HIS A 142 12.38 -3.64 -7.25
N THR A 143 12.27 -3.58 -5.92
CA THR A 143 12.91 -2.51 -5.14
C THR A 143 13.58 -3.07 -3.89
N PRO A 144 14.59 -2.37 -3.34
CA PRO A 144 15.08 -2.65 -1.99
C PRO A 144 13.95 -2.54 -0.96
N GLU A 145 14.14 -3.18 0.19
CA GLU A 145 13.25 -2.98 1.34
C GLU A 145 13.23 -1.50 1.75
N GLY A 146 12.05 -0.97 2.08
CA GLY A 146 11.87 0.45 2.40
C GLY A 146 11.88 1.40 1.20
N SER A 147 11.89 0.88 -0.04
CA SER A 147 11.72 1.67 -1.26
C SER A 147 10.31 1.49 -1.83
N PRO A 148 9.32 2.28 -1.37
CA PRO A 148 7.92 2.10 -1.74
C PRO A 148 7.67 2.49 -3.19
N TYR A 149 6.60 1.95 -3.75
CA TYR A 149 6.09 2.33 -5.06
C TYR A 149 4.58 2.18 -5.13
N TRP A 150 3.96 2.89 -6.08
CA TRP A 150 2.51 2.90 -6.26
C TRP A 150 2.16 2.47 -7.68
N LYS A 151 1.01 1.81 -7.80
CA LYS A 151 0.40 1.49 -9.10
C LYS A 151 -1.03 2.02 -9.13
N ILE A 152 -1.26 2.99 -9.99
CA ILE A 152 -2.56 3.62 -10.22
C ILE A 152 -3.19 2.95 -11.44
N SER A 153 -4.33 2.31 -11.26
CA SER A 153 -5.15 1.77 -12.34
C SER A 153 -6.25 2.76 -12.67
N THR A 154 -6.34 3.12 -13.95
CA THR A 154 -7.38 3.99 -14.49
C THR A 154 -8.23 3.24 -15.52
N ASN A 155 -9.45 3.72 -15.75
CA ASN A 155 -10.35 3.23 -16.80
C ASN A 155 -9.91 3.68 -18.20
N THR A 156 -9.22 4.81 -18.31
CA THR A 156 -8.95 5.52 -19.58
C THR A 156 -7.49 5.41 -20.02
N ALA A 157 -6.54 5.71 -19.14
CA ALA A 157 -5.11 5.78 -19.44
C ALA A 157 -4.36 4.46 -19.15
N GLY A 158 -5.06 3.44 -18.64
CA GLY A 158 -4.45 2.17 -18.23
C GLY A 158 -3.73 2.29 -16.89
N LYS A 159 -2.49 1.79 -16.82
CA LYS A 159 -1.72 1.72 -15.57
C LYS A 159 -0.66 2.82 -15.53
N THR A 160 -0.57 3.52 -14.42
CA THR A 160 0.52 4.44 -14.12
C THR A 160 1.29 3.90 -12.92
N TRP A 161 2.61 3.79 -13.06
CA TRP A 161 3.53 3.32 -12.03
C TRP A 161 4.32 4.51 -11.50
N VAL A 162 4.28 4.70 -10.19
CA VAL A 162 5.03 5.74 -9.48
C VAL A 162 6.11 5.03 -8.67
N ILE A 163 7.33 5.08 -9.15
CA ILE A 163 8.42 4.19 -8.72
C ILE A 163 9.66 4.99 -8.31
N PRO A 164 10.54 4.44 -7.45
CA PRO A 164 11.84 5.03 -7.20
C PRO A 164 12.78 4.86 -8.40
N GLY A 165 13.82 5.68 -8.50
CA GLY A 165 14.84 5.59 -9.56
C GLY A 165 15.64 4.29 -9.53
N ASN A 166 15.74 3.66 -8.37
CA ASN A 166 16.38 2.36 -8.19
C ASN A 166 15.49 1.14 -8.53
N PHE A 167 14.29 1.36 -9.09
CA PHE A 167 13.35 0.30 -9.43
C PHE A 167 13.87 -0.58 -10.58
N ARG A 168 13.89 -1.90 -10.37
CA ARG A 168 14.37 -2.91 -11.32
C ARG A 168 13.25 -3.39 -12.24
N GLY A 169 13.55 -3.39 -13.55
CA GLY A 169 12.60 -3.80 -14.58
C GLY A 169 11.55 -2.73 -14.90
N ALA A 170 11.87 -1.44 -14.69
CA ALA A 170 11.00 -0.33 -15.03
C ALA A 170 10.63 -0.33 -16.52
N ASP A 171 11.59 -0.66 -17.39
CA ASP A 171 11.43 -0.72 -18.85
C ASP A 171 10.51 -1.87 -19.31
N GLU A 172 10.25 -2.85 -18.44
CA GLU A 172 9.37 -4.00 -18.70
C GLU A 172 7.94 -3.75 -18.18
N LEU A 173 7.70 -2.63 -17.48
CA LEU A 173 6.38 -2.29 -16.98
C LEU A 173 5.48 -1.84 -18.13
N GLY A 174 4.32 -2.47 -18.24
CA GLY A 174 3.25 -1.97 -19.12
C GLY A 174 2.56 -0.76 -18.49
N GLY A 175 2.42 0.32 -19.27
CA GLY A 175 1.73 1.55 -18.88
C GLY A 175 2.66 2.77 -18.83
N ASN A 176 2.22 3.83 -18.16
CA ASN A 176 3.04 5.00 -17.88
C ASN A 176 3.93 4.75 -16.66
N VAL A 177 5.18 5.19 -16.71
CA VAL A 177 6.16 5.03 -15.63
C VAL A 177 6.69 6.40 -15.24
N ILE A 178 6.57 6.73 -13.96
CA ILE A 178 6.95 8.01 -13.40
C ILE A 178 7.87 7.74 -12.21
N ARG A 179 9.06 8.37 -12.24
CA ARG A 179 9.97 8.38 -11.09
C ARG A 179 9.65 9.56 -10.18
N TYR A 180 9.63 9.32 -8.88
CA TYR A 180 9.26 10.34 -7.87
C TYR A 180 10.46 11.00 -7.18
N ASP A 181 11.66 10.44 -7.36
CA ASP A 181 12.94 10.93 -6.84
C ASP A 181 13.81 11.61 -7.92
N GLU A 182 13.27 11.80 -9.13
CA GLU A 182 13.89 12.53 -10.25
C GLU A 182 13.38 13.97 -10.38
#